data_AF-A0A2V9BNM7-F1
#
_entry.id   AF-A0A2V9BNM7-F1
#
_cell.length_a   1.000
_cell.length_b   1.000
_cell.length_c   1.000
_cell.angle_alpha   90.00
_cell.angle_beta   90.00
_cell.angle_gamma   90.00
#
_symmetry.space_group_name_H-M   'P 1'
#
loop_
_entity.id
_entity.type
_entity.pdbx_description
1 polymer ?
#
loop_
_entity_poly.entity_id
_entity_poly.type
_entity_poly.pdbx_seq_one_letter_code
_entity_poly.pdbx_strand_id
1 'polypeptide(L)' 'MGSSFTSTVLERFLLGFEGTSLPDELRVLLKQGLAGVAIFHRNFERLEGLCALTQEIQ' A
#
# COMPACT_ATOMS: atom_id res chain seq x y z
N MET A 1 24.35 -4.30 -13.97
CA MET A 1 24.22 -4.75 -12.56
C MET A 1 23.78 -3.56 -11.73
N GLY A 2 22.50 -3.46 -11.38
CA GLY A 2 21.97 -2.30 -10.64
C GLY A 2 20.57 -2.53 -10.06
N SER A 3 20.17 -3.78 -9.84
CA SER A 3 18.76 -4.16 -9.61
C SER A 3 18.48 -4.82 -8.25
N SER A 4 19.40 -4.81 -7.28
CA SER A 4 19.23 -5.61 -6.04
C SER A 4 18.98 -4.81 -4.76
N PHE A 5 19.22 -3.50 -4.73
CA PHE A 5 19.13 -2.72 -3.47
C PHE A 5 17.74 -2.14 -3.20
N THR A 6 16.92 -1.86 -4.21
CA THR A 6 15.61 -1.21 -4.02
C THR A 6 14.51 -2.21 -3.65
N SER A 7 14.47 -3.39 -4.27
CA SER A 7 13.50 -4.45 -3.94
C SER A 7 13.61 -4.88 -2.48
N THR A 8 14.83 -5.04 -1.96
CA THR A 8 15.04 -5.41 -0.55
C THR A 8 14.58 -4.33 0.43
N VAL A 9 14.65 -3.05 0.07
CA VAL A 9 14.20 -1.98 0.98
C VAL A 9 12.68 -1.97 1.08
N LEU A 10 11.95 -2.03 -0.04
CA LEU A 10 10.47 -1.95 -0.04
C LEU A 10 9.80 -3.06 0.78
N GLU A 11 10.37 -4.27 0.76
CA GLU A 11 9.90 -5.43 1.54
C GLU A 11 9.99 -5.23 3.07
N ARG A 12 10.55 -4.12 3.56
CA ARG A 12 10.75 -3.84 4.99
C ARG A 12 9.90 -2.68 5.51
N PHE A 13 9.10 -2.03 4.66
CA PHE A 13 8.32 -0.86 5.05
C PHE A 13 6.81 -1.07 4.86
N LEU A 14 6.06 -0.48 5.79
CA LEU A 14 4.62 -0.25 5.68
C LEU A 14 4.40 1.26 5.54
N LEU A 15 3.67 1.67 4.50
CA LEU A 15 3.39 3.08 4.24
C LEU A 15 1.93 3.41 4.53
N GLY A 16 1.69 4.55 5.19
CA GLY A 16 0.35 5.13 5.29
C GLY A 16 0.03 6.02 4.09
N PHE A 17 -1.24 6.37 3.92
CA PHE A 17 -1.68 7.31 2.89
C PHE A 17 -2.89 8.12 3.33
N GLU A 18 -3.21 9.13 2.54
CA GLU A 18 -4.36 10.02 2.74
C GLU A 18 -5.54 9.61 1.85
N GLY A 19 -6.75 9.85 2.35
CA GLY A 19 -7.99 9.56 1.63
C GLY A 19 -8.40 8.08 1.67
N THR A 20 -9.54 7.79 1.05
CA THR A 20 -10.25 6.50 1.15
C THR A 20 -10.01 5.55 -0.02
N SER A 21 -9.05 5.87 -0.89
CA SER A 21 -8.70 5.08 -2.08
C SER A 21 -7.19 4.96 -2.19
N LEU A 22 -6.71 3.83 -2.69
CA LEU A 22 -5.27 3.57 -2.79
C LEU A 22 -4.65 4.49 -3.88
N PRO A 23 -3.68 5.34 -3.53
CA PRO A 23 -2.97 6.18 -4.51
C PRO A 23 -2.23 5.35 -5.54
N ASP A 24 -2.13 5.85 -6.78
CA ASP A 24 -1.49 5.15 -7.89
C ASP A 24 -0.01 4.85 -7.61
N GLU A 25 0.70 5.75 -6.91
CA GLU A 25 2.09 5.57 -6.54
C GLU A 25 2.27 4.38 -5.59
N LEU A 26 1.36 4.21 -4.61
CA LEU A 26 1.39 3.05 -3.72
C LEU A 26 1.03 1.77 -4.45
N ARG A 27 0.12 1.81 -5.43
CA ARG A 27 -0.18 0.66 -6.29
C ARG A 27 1.05 0.20 -7.07
N VAL A 28 1.87 1.14 -7.56
CA VAL A 28 3.14 0.83 -8.22
C VAL A 28 4.14 0.22 -7.24
N LEU A 29 4.29 0.78 -6.04
CA LEU A 29 5.23 0.27 -5.03
C LEU A 29 4.85 -1.13 -4.51
N LEU A 30 3.56 -1.40 -4.33
CA LEU A 30 3.06 -2.75 -3.99
C LEU A 30 3.43 -3.77 -5.08
N LYS A 31 3.25 -3.43 -6.36
CA LYS A 31 3.70 -4.27 -7.48
C LYS A 31 5.22 -4.47 -7.54
N GLN A 32 5.99 -3.58 -6.90
CA GLN A 32 7.45 -3.65 -6.82
C GLN A 32 7.96 -4.33 -5.55
N GLY A 33 7.08 -4.83 -4.68
CA GLY A 33 7.45 -5.60 -3.49
C GLY A 33 7.37 -4.84 -2.16
N LEU A 34 6.64 -3.72 -2.10
CA LEU A 34 6.33 -3.09 -0.81
C LEU A 34 5.62 -4.10 0.10
N ALA A 35 6.04 -4.20 1.37
CA ALA A 35 5.49 -5.18 2.30
C ALA A 35 4.00 -4.99 2.60
N GLY A 36 3.50 -3.76 2.46
CA GLY A 36 2.09 -3.43 2.61
C GLY A 36 1.85 -1.96 2.90
N VAL A 37 0.59 -1.65 3.21
CA VAL A 37 0.15 -0.32 3.62
C VAL A 37 -0.46 -0.35 5.00
N ALA A 38 -0.26 0.71 5.77
CA ALA A 38 -0.88 0.90 7.07
C ALA A 38 -2.20 1.66 6.92
N ILE A 39 -3.29 1.05 7.39
CA ILE A 39 -4.63 1.63 7.34
C ILE A 39 -4.92 2.38 8.64
N PHE A 40 -5.42 3.61 8.51
CA PHE A 40 -5.86 4.47 9.61
C PHE A 40 -7.32 4.87 9.43
N HIS A 41 -7.90 5.51 10.45
CA HIS A 41 -9.28 6.02 10.42
C HIS A 41 -9.59 6.89 9.19
N ARG A 42 -8.61 7.63 8.66
CA ARG A 42 -8.79 8.48 7.47
C ARG A 42 -8.99 7.72 6.15
N ASN A 43 -8.77 6.40 6.15
CA ASN A 43 -8.81 5.59 4.93
C ASN A 43 -10.16 4.90 4.69
N PHE A 44 -11.12 5.01 5.61
CA PHE A 44 -12.44 4.43 5.46
C PHE A 44 -13.46 5.12 6.36
N GLU A 45 -14.72 5.18 5.92
CA GLU A 45 -15.82 5.67 6.76
C GLU A 45 -16.65 4.52 7.36
N ARG A 46 -16.64 3.36 6.70
CA ARG A 46 -17.44 2.18 7.05
C ARG A 46 -16.70 0.89 6.72
N LEU A 47 -17.18 -0.22 7.27
CA LEU A 47 -16.58 -1.54 7.08
C LEU A 47 -16.52 -1.95 5.61
N GLU A 48 -17.55 -1.62 4.81
CA GLU A 48 -17.62 -1.93 3.39
C GLU A 48 -16.48 -1.26 2.62
N GLY A 49 -16.15 -0.01 2.96
CA GLY A 49 -15.03 0.72 2.37
C GLY A 49 -13.69 0.11 2.75
N LEU A 50 -13.54 -0.35 4.00
CA LEU A 50 -12.33 -1.06 4.43
C LEU A 50 -12.15 -2.39 3.67
N CYS A 51 -13.23 -3.15 3.49
CA CYS A 51 -13.19 -4.41 2.73
C CYS A 51 -12.80 -4.17 1.26
N ALA A 52 -13.41 -3.17 0.61
CA ALA A 52 -13.08 -2.80 -0.77
C ALA A 52 -11.60 -2.39 -0.90
N LEU A 53 -11.12 -1.54 0.01
CA LEU A 53 -9.72 -1.10 0.03
C LEU A 53 -8.75 -2.28 0.23
N THR A 54 -9.10 -3.25 1.07
CA THR A 54 -8.27 -4.45 1.29
C THR A 54 -8.15 -5.31 0.02
N GLN A 55 -9.21 -5.36 -0.80
CA GLN A 55 -9.17 -6.06 -2.10
C GLN A 55 -8.27 -5.36 -3.12
N GLU A 56 -8.08 -4.05 -3.04
CA GLU A 56 -7.18 -3.31 -3.93
C GLU A 56 -5.69 -3.53 -3.61
N ILE A 57 -5.37 -4.01 -2.41
CA ILE A 57 -4.01 -4.22 -1.91
C ILE A 57 -3.49 -5.63 -2.24
N GLN A 58 -4.37 -6.61 -2.48
CA GLN A 58 -4.01 -7.99 -2.87
C GLN A 58 -3.44 -8.06 -4.30
#